data_AF-A0A4Y2CBF2-F1
#
_entry.id   AF-A0A4Y2CBF2-F1
#
_cell.length_a   1.000
_cell.length_b   1.000
_cell.length_c   1.000
_cell.angle_alpha   90.00
_cell.angle_beta   90.00
_cell.angle_gamma   90.00
#
_symmetry.space_group_name_H-M   'P 1'
#
loop_
_entity.id
_entity.type
_entity.pdbx_description
1 polymer ?
#
loop_
_entity_poly.entity_id
_entity_poly.type
_entity_poly.pdbx_seq_one_letter_code
_entity_poly.pdbx_strand_id
1 'polypeptide(L)'
;MGAEFLFMDDNASPHRANIVHECLQSEDITRMDWPAYSPDLNPIEHVWDMLDRRIAARQPPPTCLLDPLAGNCLMSGVIFPKIRLII
;
A
#
# COMPACT_ATOMS: atom_id res chain seq x y z
N MET A 1 24.64 19.84 0.54
CA MET A 1 24.11 19.24 -0.70
C MET A 1 23.11 18.19 -0.25
N GLY A 2 21.84 18.58 -0.13
CA GLY A 2 20.77 17.68 0.28
C GLY A 2 20.46 16.72 -0.86
N ALA A 3 20.19 15.45 -0.54
CA ALA A 3 19.81 14.45 -1.52
C ALA A 3 18.59 14.95 -2.30
N GLU A 4 18.65 14.84 -3.63
CA GLU A 4 17.51 14.99 -4.51
C GLU A 4 16.37 14.10 -3.99
N PHE A 5 15.23 14.71 -3.65
CA PHE A 5 14.09 13.99 -3.10
C PHE A 5 13.32 13.34 -4.25
N LEU A 6 13.26 12.02 -4.24
CA LEU A 6 12.54 11.23 -5.24
C LEU A 6 11.30 10.61 -4.59
N PHE A 7 10.14 10.97 -5.12
CA PHE A 7 8.86 10.46 -4.65
C PHE A 7 8.63 9.03 -5.17
N MET A 8 8.32 8.11 -4.27
CA MET A 8 8.02 6.70 -4.58
C MET A 8 6.55 6.40 -4.29
N ASP A 9 5.88 5.74 -5.24
CA ASP A 9 4.51 5.22 -5.09
C ASP A 9 4.43 3.79 -5.66
N ASP A 10 3.22 3.20 -5.63
CA ASP A 10 2.92 1.84 -6.07
C ASP A 10 2.51 1.71 -7.55
N ASN A 11 2.61 2.79 -8.34
CA ASN A 11 2.14 2.85 -9.73
C ASN A 11 0.65 2.49 -9.94
N ALA A 12 -0.19 2.57 -8.89
CA ALA A 12 -1.62 2.35 -9.01
C ALA A 12 -2.28 3.30 -10.03
N SER A 13 -3.36 2.83 -10.68
CA SER A 13 -4.08 3.62 -11.68
C SER A 13 -4.44 5.05 -11.22
N PRO A 14 -4.94 5.27 -9.98
CA PRO A 14 -5.18 6.63 -9.49
C PRO A 14 -3.91 7.51 -9.41
N HIS A 15 -2.76 6.94 -9.05
CA HIS A 15 -1.48 7.65 -9.00
C HIS A 15 -0.91 7.95 -10.40
N ARG A 16 -1.47 7.33 -11.44
CA ARG A 16 -1.13 7.59 -12.84
C ARG A 16 -2.08 8.57 -13.52
N ALA A 17 -3.09 9.08 -12.82
CA ALA A 17 -3.99 10.09 -13.38
C ALA A 17 -3.25 11.40 -13.71
N ASN A 18 -3.64 12.07 -14.81
CA ASN A 18 -3.01 13.32 -15.25
C ASN A 18 -3.00 14.41 -14.17
N ILE A 19 -4.09 14.52 -13.41
CA ILE A 19 -4.20 15.48 -12.30
C ILE A 19 -3.13 15.28 -11.23
N VAL A 20 -2.74 14.03 -10.96
CA VAL A 20 -1.67 13.71 -10.01
C VAL A 20 -0.32 14.10 -10.60
N HIS A 21 -0.10 13.80 -11.87
CA HIS A 21 1.13 14.18 -12.56
C HIS A 21 1.33 15.70 -12.60
N GLU A 22 0.29 16.46 -12.96
CA GLU A 22 0.32 17.93 -12.97
C GLU A 22 0.62 18.51 -11.58
N CYS A 23 0.02 17.94 -10.53
CA CYS A 23 0.28 18.34 -9.15
C CYS A 23 1.74 18.09 -8.72
N LEU A 24 2.29 16.91 -9.03
CA LEU A 24 3.69 16.61 -8.74
C LEU A 24 4.64 17.57 -9.47
N GLN A 25 4.35 17.88 -10.73
CA GLN A 25 5.13 18.84 -11.51
C GLN A 25 5.05 20.27 -10.94
N SER A 26 3.88 20.72 -10.46
CA SER A 26 3.75 22.07 -9.88
C SER A 26 4.54 22.25 -8.59
N GLU A 27 4.77 21.16 -7.86
CA GLU A 27 5.53 21.15 -6.60
C GLU A 27 7.03 20.83 -6.80
N ASP A 28 7.50 20.72 -8.06
CA ASP A 28 8.86 20.31 -8.41
C ASP A 28 9.26 18.95 -7.80
N ILE A 29 8.27 18.06 -7.65
CA ILE A 29 8.46 16.72 -7.10
C ILE A 29 8.76 15.76 -8.24
N THR A 30 9.99 15.27 -8.28
CA THR A 30 10.37 14.19 -9.20
C THR A 30 9.86 12.86 -8.66
N ARG A 31 9.18 12.10 -9.52
CA ARG A 31 8.68 10.76 -9.19
C ARG A 31 9.63 9.70 -9.72
N MET A 32 9.80 8.62 -8.95
CA MET A 32 10.56 7.46 -9.39
C MET A 32 9.79 6.66 -10.43
N ASP A 33 10.44 6.41 -11.57
CA ASP A 33 9.93 5.49 -12.58
C ASP A 33 10.32 4.06 -12.22
N TRP A 34 9.32 3.25 -11.83
CA TRP A 34 9.47 1.82 -11.62
C TRP A 34 8.80 1.03 -12.77
N PRO A 35 9.35 -0.13 -13.15
CA PRO A 35 8.70 -1.02 -14.10
C PRO A 35 7.34 -1.51 -13.58
N ALA A 36 6.33 -1.49 -14.44
CA ALA A 36 5.00 -1.98 -14.10
C ALA A 36 5.05 -3.45 -13.61
N TYR A 37 4.15 -3.81 -12.68
CA TYR A 37 4.05 -5.16 -12.12
C TYR A 37 5.29 -5.65 -11.35
N SER A 38 6.02 -4.75 -10.69
CA SER A 38 7.13 -5.10 -9.79
C SER A 38 6.78 -4.83 -8.32
N PRO A 39 5.79 -5.55 -7.74
CA PRO A 39 5.39 -5.36 -6.34
C PRO A 39 6.52 -5.75 -5.36
N ASP A 40 7.46 -6.59 -5.80
CA ASP A 40 8.68 -6.95 -5.09
C ASP A 40 9.65 -5.79 -4.90
N LEU A 41 9.60 -4.79 -5.79
CA LEU A 41 10.44 -3.59 -5.72
C LEU A 41 9.77 -2.44 -4.96
N ASN A 42 8.49 -2.55 -4.62
CA ASN A 42 7.78 -1.51 -3.89
C ASN A 42 8.05 -1.61 -2.38
N PRO A 43 8.79 -0.66 -1.77
CA PRO A 43 9.05 -0.70 -0.33
C PRO A 43 7.76 -0.64 0.52
N ILE A 44 6.66 -0.09 -0.03
CA ILE A 44 5.36 -0.02 0.62
C ILE A 44 4.81 -1.44 0.89
N GLU A 45 4.93 -2.37 -0.06
CA GLU A 45 4.48 -3.76 0.09
C GLU A 45 5.24 -4.47 1.23
N HIS A 46 6.54 -4.23 1.34
CA HIS A 46 7.35 -4.80 2.42
C HIS A 46 6.95 -4.27 3.80
N VAL A 47 6.61 -2.97 3.90
CA VAL A 47 6.13 -2.37 5.14
C VAL A 47 4.76 -2.94 5.53
N TRP A 48 3.88 -3.17 4.56
CA TRP A 48 2.59 -3.82 4.78
C TRP A 48 2.74 -5.25 5.30
N ASP A 49 3.61 -6.07 4.69
CA ASP A 49 3.88 -7.44 5.17
C ASP A 49 4.43 -7.45 6.61
N MET A 50 5.35 -6.54 6.93
CA MET A 50 5.85 -6.42 8.31
C MET A 50 4.74 -6.03 9.29
N LEU A 51 3.86 -5.10 8.90
CA LEU A 51 2.74 -4.67 9.73
C LEU A 51 1.74 -5.82 9.95
N ASP A 52 1.38 -6.55 8.89
CA ASP A 52 0.50 -7.70 8.95
C ASP A 52 1.01 -8.76 9.93
N ARG A 53 2.30 -9.11 9.84
CA ARG A 53 2.94 -10.05 10.77
C ARG A 53 2.89 -9.56 12.22
N ARG A 54 3.11 -8.26 12.44
CA ARG A 54 3.03 -7.67 13.79
C ARG A 54 1.61 -7.69 14.35
N ILE A 55 0.61 -7.39 13.51
CA ILE A 55 -0.81 -7.44 13.90
C ILE A 55 -1.21 -8.87 14.25
N ALA A 56 -0.81 -9.85 13.44
CA ALA A 56 -1.08 -11.27 13.69
C ALA A 56 -0.43 -11.78 14.98
N ALA A 57 0.70 -11.22 15.39
CA ALA A 57 1.43 -11.59 16.60
C ALA A 57 0.89 -10.95 17.91
N ARG A 58 -0.11 -10.05 17.84
CA ARG A 58 -0.64 -9.37 19.05
C ARG A 58 -1.36 -10.35 19.98
N GLN A 59 -1.25 -10.10 21.29
CA GLN A 59 -1.95 -10.82 22.35
C GLN A 59 -2.72 -9.84 23.25
N PRO A 60 -4.05 -9.99 23.42
CA PRO A 60 -4.90 -10.95 22.72
C PRO A 60 -4.91 -10.68 21.20
N PRO A 61 -5.22 -11.70 20.37
CA PRO A 61 -5.41 -11.50 18.94
C PRO A 61 -6.39 -10.36 18.70
N PRO A 62 -6.20 -9.54 17.64
CA PRO A 62 -7.12 -8.45 17.34
C PRO A 62 -8.53 -9.04 17.17
N THR A 63 -9.43 -8.65 18.07
CA THR A 63 -10.83 -9.07 18.03
C THR A 63 -11.46 -8.47 16.77
N CYS A 64 -11.78 -9.31 15.80
CA CYS A 64 -12.57 -8.91 14.65
C CYS A 64 -13.85 -8.25 15.17
N LEU A 65 -14.23 -7.08 14.63
CA LEU A 65 -15.63 -6.69 14.63
C LEU A 65 -16.35 -7.72 13.75
N LEU A 66 -16.85 -8.78 14.37
CA LEU A 66 -17.67 -9.79 13.72
C LEU A 66 -18.93 -9.10 13.19
N ASP A 67 -18.99 -8.85 11.88
CA ASP A 67 -20.27 -8.60 11.23
C ASP A 67 -21.10 -9.90 11.34
N PRO A 68 -22.26 -9.90 12.01
CA PRO A 68 -23.06 -11.12 12.23
C PRO A 68 -23.60 -11.77 10.95
N LEU A 69 -23.45 -11.11 9.80
CA LEU A 69 -23.98 -11.55 8.51
C LEU A 69 -22.93 -12.17 7.58
N ALA A 70 -21.65 -12.09 7.92
CA ALA A 70 -20.57 -12.70 7.16
C ALA A 70 -19.81 -13.67 8.06
N GLY A 71 -20.14 -14.96 7.98
CA GLY A 71 -19.51 -16.04 8.76
C GLY A 71 -18.05 -16.33 8.41
N ASN A 72 -17.25 -15.30 8.12
CA ASN A 72 -15.86 -15.42 7.69
C ASN A 72 -14.98 -14.59 8.63
N CYS A 73 -14.17 -15.27 9.44
CA CYS A 73 -13.13 -14.64 10.23
C CYS A 73 -12.03 -14.15 9.27
N LEU A 74 -11.97 -12.85 8.99
CA LEU A 74 -10.99 -12.22 8.09
C LEU A 74 -9.58 -12.11 8.72
N MET A 75 -9.11 -13.15 9.40
CA MET A 75 -7.78 -13.17 10.03
C MET A 75 -7.01 -14.45 9.68
N SER A 76 -7.14 -14.91 8.43
CA SER A 76 -6.16 -15.77 7.79
C SER A 76 -5.98 -15.27 6.35
N GLY A 77 -5.03 -14.36 6.16
CA GLY A 77 -4.48 -14.02 4.85
C GLY A 77 -5.07 -12.83 4.08
N VAL A 78 -5.97 -12.01 4.67
CA VAL A 78 -6.67 -10.98 3.89
C VAL A 78 -7.23 -9.80 4.74
N ILE A 79 -6.38 -9.09 5.49
CA ILE A 79 -6.77 -7.74 5.98
C ILE A 79 -6.73 -6.72 4.82
N PHE A 80 -5.95 -6.99 3.76
CA PHE A 80 -5.74 -6.07 2.64
C PHE A 80 -6.17 -6.56 1.23
N PRO A 81 -7.07 -7.53 1.01
CA PRO A 81 -7.40 -7.98 -0.35
C PRO A 81 -8.09 -6.90 -1.17
N LYS A 82 -8.79 -5.98 -0.50
CA LYS A 82 -9.53 -4.91 -1.16
C LYS A 82 -8.64 -3.76 -1.61
N ILE A 83 -7.42 -3.62 -1.08
CA ILE A 83 -6.47 -2.59 -1.53
C ILE A 83 -5.46 -3.21 -2.52
N ARG A 84 -5.05 -4.46 -2.29
CA ARG A 84 -4.10 -5.19 -3.15
C ARG A 84 -4.62 -5.51 -4.57
N LEU A 85 -5.93 -5.37 -4.81
CA LEU A 85 -6.53 -5.56 -6.15
C LEU A 85 -6.82 -4.22 -6.88
N ILE A 86 -6.58 -3.07 -6.24
CA ILE A 86 -6.88 -1.73 -6.81
C ILE A 86 -5.60 -0.92 -7.07
N ILE A 87 -4.43 -1.48 -6.71
CA ILE A 87 -3.11 -0.97 -7.07
C ILE A 87 -2.46 -1.86 -8.12
#